data_AF-A0A2Z5U8D8-F1
#
_entry.id   AF-A0A2Z5U8D8-F1
#
_cell.length_a   1.000
_cell.length_b   1.000
_cell.length_c   1.000
_cell.angle_alpha   90.00
_cell.angle_beta   90.00
_cell.angle_gamma   90.00
#
_symmetry.space_group_name_H-M   'P 1'
#
loop_
_entity.id
_entity.type
_entity.pdbx_description
1 polymer ?
#
loop_
_entity_poly.entity_id
_entity_poly.type
_entity_poly.pdbx_seq_one_letter_code
_entity_poly.pdbx_strand_id
1 'polypeptide(L)'
;MRTASPHAMTIVKSTAPALEKHGVEITTAMYARLFRDPAIEALFDKAAQSSGEQPRRLAGAILAYARNIDKLANLGPAVSRMVARHVETGVKAEHYPYVAEALLPAIRDVLGPDVATDEVLAAWGEAYWMLADILIAAEAQAYEDAVAA
;
A
#
# COMPACT_ATOMS: atom_id res chain seq x y z
N MET A 1 3.97 1.81 17.05
CA MET A 1 3.15 1.53 15.86
C MET A 1 2.11 2.62 15.75
N ARG A 2 2.07 3.33 14.62
CA ARG A 2 1.07 4.37 14.35
C ARG A 2 -0.32 3.75 14.22
N THR A 3 -1.35 4.53 14.50
CA THR A 3 -2.75 4.13 14.32
C THR A 3 -3.47 5.29 13.66
N ALA A 4 -4.24 4.99 12.61
CA ALA A 4 -5.07 6.00 11.97
C ALA A 4 -6.11 6.52 12.96
N SER A 5 -6.35 7.83 12.94
CA SER A 5 -7.36 8.44 13.79
C SER A 5 -8.78 7.93 13.43
N PRO A 6 -9.75 7.95 14.37
CA PRO A 6 -11.14 7.59 14.06
C PRO A 6 -11.74 8.43 12.92
N HIS A 7 -11.31 9.69 12.82
CA HIS A 7 -11.66 10.60 11.72
C HIS A 7 -11.09 10.11 10.38
N ALA A 8 -9.79 9.81 10.33
CA ALA A 8 -9.15 9.26 9.14
C ALA A 8 -9.78 7.94 8.70
N MET A 9 -10.09 7.04 9.63
CA MET A 9 -10.78 5.78 9.34
C MET A 9 -12.16 6.00 8.69
N THR A 10 -12.92 6.99 9.18
CA THR A 10 -14.21 7.38 8.58
C THR A 10 -14.03 7.86 7.14
N ILE A 11 -13.05 8.75 6.91
CA ILE A 11 -12.76 9.29 5.58
C ILE A 11 -12.33 8.17 4.62
N VAL A 12 -11.40 7.32 5.02
CA VAL A 12 -10.90 6.19 4.21
C VAL A 12 -12.04 5.26 3.83
N LYS A 13 -12.92 4.90 4.78
CA LYS A 13 -14.09 4.07 4.48
C LYS A 13 -15.07 4.75 3.51
N SER A 14 -15.32 6.04 3.68
CA SER A 14 -16.26 6.79 2.83
C SER A 14 -15.73 6.99 1.40
N THR A 15 -14.41 7.07 1.23
CA THR A 15 -13.75 7.31 -0.07
C THR A 15 -13.28 6.02 -0.75
N ALA A 16 -13.21 4.89 -0.04
CA ALA A 16 -12.84 3.59 -0.60
C ALA A 16 -13.65 3.17 -1.85
N PRO A 17 -14.98 3.42 -1.96
CA PRO A 17 -15.72 3.10 -3.18
C PRO A 17 -15.24 3.88 -4.42
N ALA A 18 -14.80 5.13 -4.25
CA ALA A 18 -14.22 5.91 -5.34
C ALA A 18 -12.88 5.31 -5.78
N LEU A 19 -12.03 4.91 -4.81
CA LEU A 19 -10.79 4.21 -5.12
C LEU A 19 -11.04 2.84 -5.74
N GLU A 20 -12.12 2.14 -5.40
CA GLU A 20 -12.44 0.84 -6.00
C GLU A 20 -12.72 0.97 -7.50
N LYS A 21 -13.52 1.97 -7.87
CA LYS A 21 -13.85 2.24 -9.27
C LYS A 21 -12.62 2.56 -10.12
N HIS A 22 -11.62 3.21 -9.53
CA HIS A 22 -10.41 3.68 -10.20
C HIS A 22 -9.15 2.91 -9.78
N GLY A 23 -9.28 1.78 -9.09
CA GLY A 23 -8.17 1.17 -8.36
C GLY A 23 -6.98 0.79 -9.23
N VAL A 24 -7.26 0.23 -10.42
CA VAL A 24 -6.21 -0.14 -11.39
C VAL A 24 -5.55 1.08 -12.01
N GLU A 25 -6.31 2.14 -12.27
CA GLU A 25 -5.79 3.40 -12.82
C GLU A 25 -4.86 4.09 -11.82
N ILE A 26 -5.29 4.16 -10.54
CA ILE A 26 -4.48 4.69 -9.43
C ILE A 26 -3.19 3.90 -9.28
N THR A 27 -3.25 2.57 -9.21
CA THR A 27 -2.03 1.77 -9.02
C THR A 27 -1.12 1.79 -10.24
N THR A 28 -1.67 1.93 -11.44
CA THR A 28 -0.86 2.14 -12.66
C THR A 28 -0.12 3.48 -12.61
N ALA A 29 -0.82 4.57 -12.26
CA ALA A 29 -0.21 5.89 -12.08
C ALA A 29 0.84 5.89 -10.95
N MET A 30 0.56 5.16 -9.87
CA MET A 30 1.51 4.98 -8.78
C MET A 30 2.78 4.27 -9.25
N TYR A 31 2.69 3.14 -9.97
CA TYR A 31 3.88 2.45 -10.47
C TYR A 31 4.69 3.29 -11.46
N ALA A 32 4.02 4.06 -12.33
CA ALA A 32 4.69 5.00 -13.22
C ALA A 32 5.47 6.12 -12.47
N ARG A 33 5.04 6.45 -11.24
CA ARG A 33 5.76 7.37 -10.34
C ARG A 33 6.90 6.63 -9.61
N LEU A 34 6.61 5.44 -9.09
CA LEU A 34 7.54 4.62 -8.29
C LEU A 34 8.76 4.18 -9.09
N PHE A 35 8.57 3.75 -10.34
CA PHE A 35 9.64 3.24 -11.21
C PHE A 35 10.48 4.34 -11.86
N ARG A 36 10.30 5.60 -11.46
CA ARG A 36 11.25 6.67 -11.80
C ARG A 36 12.58 6.48 -11.08
N ASP A 37 12.59 5.75 -9.97
CA ASP A 37 13.81 5.29 -9.31
C ASP A 37 14.17 3.87 -9.82
N PRO A 38 15.25 3.71 -10.61
CA PRO A 38 15.65 2.42 -11.15
C PRO A 38 16.05 1.40 -10.08
N ALA A 39 16.52 1.86 -8.91
CA ALA A 39 16.90 0.96 -7.81
C ALA A 39 15.64 0.33 -7.20
N ILE A 40 14.56 1.11 -7.09
CA ILE A 40 13.25 0.61 -6.65
C ILE A 40 12.62 -0.28 -7.71
N GLU A 41 12.65 0.13 -8.99
CA GLU A 41 12.12 -0.66 -10.11
C GLU A 41 12.74 -2.08 -10.15
N ALA A 42 14.05 -2.19 -9.87
CA ALA A 42 14.78 -3.45 -9.85
C ALA A 42 14.30 -4.46 -8.80
N LEU A 43 13.55 -4.03 -7.77
CA LEU A 43 12.95 -4.91 -6.75
C LEU A 43 11.69 -5.63 -7.26
N PHE A 44 11.15 -5.23 -8.41
CA PHE A 44 9.89 -5.74 -8.94
C PHE A 44 10.08 -6.66 -10.14
N ASP A 45 9.21 -7.65 -10.26
CA ASP A 45 9.21 -8.59 -11.39
C ASP A 45 8.65 -7.94 -12.67
N LYS A 46 9.50 -7.80 -13.70
CA LYS A 46 9.15 -7.23 -15.01
C LYS A 46 8.00 -7.95 -15.71
N ALA A 47 7.82 -9.25 -15.50
CA ALA A 47 6.71 -10.01 -16.09
C ALA A 47 5.36 -9.62 -15.46
N ALA A 48 5.33 -9.41 -14.14
CA ALA A 48 4.15 -8.97 -13.42
C ALA A 48 3.79 -7.49 -13.70
N GLN A 49 4.80 -6.67 -14.01
CA GLN A 49 4.63 -5.30 -14.47
C GLN A 49 3.96 -5.27 -15.86
N SER A 50 4.48 -6.06 -16.80
CA SER A 50 4.01 -6.08 -18.20
C SER A 50 2.60 -6.65 -18.38
N SER A 51 2.16 -7.53 -17.46
CA SER A 51 0.83 -8.17 -17.52
C SER A 51 -0.31 -7.33 -16.91
N GLY A 52 0.02 -6.23 -16.22
CA GLY A 52 -0.94 -5.41 -15.46
C GLY A 52 -1.53 -6.13 -14.24
N GLU A 53 -1.03 -7.32 -13.89
CA GLU A 53 -1.52 -8.08 -12.75
C GLU A 53 -1.12 -7.45 -11.41
N GLN A 54 0.08 -6.87 -11.36
CA GLN A 54 0.60 -6.23 -10.17
C GLN A 54 -0.22 -4.99 -9.73
N PRO A 55 -0.59 -4.05 -10.63
CA PRO A 55 -1.57 -3.00 -10.33
C PRO A 55 -2.89 -3.53 -9.74
N ARG A 56 -3.44 -4.60 -10.30
CA ARG A 56 -4.70 -5.22 -9.82
C ARG A 56 -4.54 -5.82 -8.42
N ARG A 57 -3.46 -6.56 -8.16
CA ARG A 57 -3.18 -7.15 -6.85
C ARG A 57 -3.06 -6.09 -5.76
N LEU A 58 -2.31 -5.01 -6.03
CA LEU A 58 -2.14 -3.93 -5.07
C LEU A 58 -3.45 -3.18 -4.82
N ALA A 59 -4.23 -2.89 -5.87
CA ALA A 59 -5.53 -2.25 -5.71
C ALA A 59 -6.46 -3.09 -4.82
N GLY A 60 -6.52 -4.41 -5.05
CA GLY A 60 -7.29 -5.33 -4.21
C GLY A 60 -6.84 -5.32 -2.74
N ALA A 61 -5.54 -5.27 -2.48
CA ALA A 61 -5.00 -5.21 -1.11
C ALA A 61 -5.38 -3.90 -0.39
N ILE A 62 -5.22 -2.75 -1.06
CA ILE A 62 -5.58 -1.43 -0.51
C ILE A 62 -7.07 -1.37 -0.19
N LEU A 63 -7.93 -1.89 -1.08
CA LEU A 63 -9.38 -1.90 -0.89
C LEU A 63 -9.81 -2.84 0.25
N ALA A 64 -9.22 -4.03 0.33
CA ALA A 64 -9.48 -4.97 1.41
C ALA A 64 -9.07 -4.37 2.76
N TYR A 65 -7.93 -3.68 2.81
CA TYR A 65 -7.47 -2.96 3.99
C TYR A 65 -8.43 -1.83 4.37
N ALA A 66 -8.79 -0.95 3.43
CA ALA A 66 -9.68 0.18 3.67
C ALA A 66 -11.04 -0.25 4.25
N ARG A 67 -11.60 -1.36 3.75
CA ARG A 67 -12.86 -1.95 4.27
C ARG A 67 -12.73 -2.54 5.68
N ASN A 68 -11.52 -2.90 6.10
CA ASN A 68 -11.24 -3.56 7.38
C ASN A 68 -10.30 -2.73 8.28
N ILE A 69 -10.17 -1.42 8.05
CA ILE A 69 -9.19 -0.57 8.74
C ILE A 69 -9.36 -0.54 10.28
N ASP A 70 -10.58 -0.80 10.77
CA ASP A 70 -10.94 -0.94 12.18
C ASP A 70 -11.08 -2.40 12.65
N LYS A 71 -10.84 -3.37 11.75
CA LYS A 71 -10.99 -4.82 11.97
C LYS A 71 -9.78 -5.58 11.44
N LEU A 72 -8.59 -5.13 11.82
CA LEU A 72 -7.31 -5.65 11.29
C LEU A 72 -7.12 -7.16 11.45
N ALA A 73 -7.74 -7.77 12.47
CA ALA A 73 -7.72 -9.23 12.67
C ALA A 73 -8.20 -10.01 11.43
N ASN A 74 -9.08 -9.42 10.60
CA ASN A 74 -9.57 -10.03 9.37
C ASN A 74 -8.50 -10.12 8.26
N LEU A 75 -7.39 -9.40 8.40
CA LEU A 75 -6.35 -9.32 7.38
C LEU A 75 -5.21 -10.31 7.61
N GLY A 76 -5.22 -11.07 8.70
CA GLY A 76 -4.11 -11.97 9.10
C GLY A 76 -3.54 -12.80 7.94
N PRO A 77 -4.35 -13.63 7.25
CA PRO A 77 -3.86 -14.44 6.13
C PRO A 77 -3.32 -13.62 4.95
N ALA A 78 -3.86 -12.42 4.71
CA ALA A 78 -3.38 -11.54 3.65
C ALA A 78 -2.03 -10.90 4.02
N VAL A 79 -1.91 -10.40 5.24
CA VAL A 79 -0.67 -9.84 5.80
C VAL A 79 0.44 -10.88 5.78
N SER A 80 0.21 -12.11 6.24
CA SER A 80 1.24 -13.16 6.22
C SER A 80 1.75 -13.46 4.81
N ARG A 81 0.87 -13.49 3.80
CA ARG A 81 1.28 -13.68 2.40
C ARG A 81 2.09 -12.49 1.87
N MET A 82 1.73 -11.27 2.24
CA MET A 82 2.48 -10.07 1.85
C MET A 82 3.87 -10.07 2.47
N VAL A 83 3.99 -10.35 3.77
CA VAL A 83 5.26 -10.45 4.50
C VAL A 83 6.18 -11.49 3.86
N ALA A 84 5.68 -12.70 3.60
CA ALA A 84 6.48 -13.75 2.96
C ALA A 84 7.02 -13.31 1.59
N ARG A 85 6.19 -12.66 0.78
CA ARG A 85 6.61 -12.14 -0.53
C ARG A 85 7.60 -11.00 -0.40
N HIS A 86 7.38 -10.07 0.54
CA HIS A 86 8.28 -8.94 0.78
C HIS A 86 9.68 -9.40 1.21
N VAL A 87 9.75 -10.39 2.10
CA VAL A 87 11.02 -11.03 2.49
C VAL A 87 11.69 -11.71 1.31
N GLU A 88 10.95 -12.48 0.52
CA GLU A 88 11.46 -13.14 -0.71
C GLU A 88 12.06 -12.12 -1.70
N THR A 89 11.47 -10.94 -1.82
CA THR A 89 11.92 -9.88 -2.74
C THR A 89 12.87 -8.85 -2.09
N GLY A 90 13.29 -9.04 -0.85
CA GLY A 90 14.25 -8.17 -0.16
C GLY A 90 13.69 -6.77 0.19
N VAL A 91 12.38 -6.65 0.39
CA VAL A 91 11.75 -5.38 0.81
C VAL A 91 12.20 -5.03 2.23
N LYS A 92 12.49 -3.75 2.46
CA LYS A 92 12.97 -3.20 3.73
C LYS A 92 12.12 -2.01 4.14
N ALA A 93 12.22 -1.64 5.42
CA ALA A 93 11.53 -0.47 5.97
C ALA A 93 11.82 0.82 5.17
N GLU A 94 13.04 0.98 4.65
CA GLU A 94 13.46 2.13 3.83
C GLU A 94 12.76 2.23 2.47
N HIS A 95 12.09 1.17 1.99
CA HIS A 95 11.36 1.18 0.72
C HIS A 95 9.93 1.75 0.85
N TYR A 96 9.33 1.72 2.04
CA TYR A 96 7.95 2.18 2.27
C TYR A 96 7.73 3.66 1.94
N PRO A 97 8.63 4.60 2.32
CA PRO A 97 8.49 6.01 1.93
C PRO A 97 8.26 6.22 0.42
N TYR A 98 9.00 5.52 -0.44
CA TYR A 98 8.87 5.64 -1.90
C TYR A 98 7.46 5.25 -2.39
N VAL A 99 6.86 4.23 -1.79
CA VAL A 99 5.50 3.81 -2.13
C VAL A 99 4.48 4.87 -1.69
N ALA A 100 4.64 5.49 -0.52
CA ALA A 100 3.77 6.57 -0.07
C ALA A 100 3.85 7.80 -0.99
N GLU A 101 5.06 8.21 -1.34
CA GLU A 101 5.35 9.35 -2.23
C GLU A 101 4.84 9.12 -3.65
N ALA A 102 4.75 7.87 -4.09
CA ALA A 102 4.15 7.52 -5.37
C ALA A 102 2.62 7.42 -5.29
N LEU A 103 2.07 6.81 -4.24
CA LEU A 103 0.65 6.48 -4.12
C LEU A 103 -0.25 7.69 -3.87
N LEU A 104 0.07 8.53 -2.89
CA LEU A 104 -0.82 9.63 -2.49
C LEU A 104 -1.02 10.64 -3.64
N PRO A 105 0.03 11.05 -4.38
CA PRO A 105 -0.17 11.88 -5.56
C PRO A 105 -0.93 11.16 -6.69
N ALA A 106 -0.72 9.85 -6.89
CA ALA A 106 -1.45 9.09 -7.90
C ALA A 106 -2.97 9.04 -7.61
N ILE A 107 -3.35 8.94 -6.34
CA ILE A 107 -4.76 9.05 -5.93
C ILE A 107 -5.34 10.40 -6.37
N ARG A 108 -4.60 11.50 -6.16
CA ARG A 108 -5.05 12.85 -6.54
C ARG A 108 -5.11 13.05 -8.04
N ASP A 109 -4.13 12.55 -8.79
CA ASP A 109 -4.13 12.65 -10.25
C ASP A 109 -5.37 12.02 -10.86
N VAL A 110 -5.79 10.86 -10.33
CA VAL A 110 -6.86 10.05 -10.92
C VAL A 110 -8.24 10.48 -10.42
N LEU A 111 -8.39 10.76 -9.12
CA LEU A 111 -9.69 11.13 -8.56
C LEU A 111 -9.99 12.63 -8.67
N GLY A 112 -8.97 13.44 -8.97
CA GLY A 112 -9.06 14.90 -9.01
C GLY A 112 -9.03 15.55 -7.62
N PRO A 113 -8.67 16.85 -7.55
CA PRO A 113 -8.47 17.56 -6.28
C PRO A 113 -9.76 17.76 -5.47
N ASP A 114 -10.92 17.72 -6.12
CA ASP A 114 -12.22 17.87 -5.46
C ASP A 114 -12.63 16.63 -4.66
N VAL A 115 -12.17 15.45 -5.09
CA VAL A 115 -12.42 14.17 -4.40
C VAL A 115 -11.25 13.81 -3.49
N ALA A 116 -10.02 13.94 -3.99
CA ALA A 116 -8.79 13.69 -3.25
C ALA A 116 -8.27 15.01 -2.64
N THR A 117 -9.09 15.61 -1.79
CA THR A 117 -8.75 16.83 -1.03
C THR A 117 -7.53 16.60 -0.13
N ASP A 118 -6.93 17.66 0.40
CA ASP A 118 -5.79 17.54 1.31
C ASP A 118 -6.15 16.71 2.56
N GLU A 119 -7.37 16.85 3.07
CA GLU A 119 -7.88 16.06 4.19
C GLU A 119 -8.00 14.57 3.83
N VAL A 120 -8.52 14.26 2.63
CA VAL A 120 -8.61 12.88 2.15
C VAL A 120 -7.22 12.27 2.02
N LEU A 121 -6.27 12.97 1.39
CA LEU A 121 -4.90 12.47 1.27
C LEU A 121 -4.22 12.29 2.63
N ALA A 122 -4.44 13.20 3.60
CA ALA A 122 -3.92 13.06 4.95
C ALA A 122 -4.46 11.79 5.63
N ALA A 123 -5.77 11.54 5.53
CA ALA A 123 -6.40 10.34 6.07
C ALA A 123 -5.87 9.04 5.42
N TRP A 124 -5.71 9.03 4.09
CA TRP A 124 -5.09 7.91 3.39
C TRP A 124 -3.61 7.72 3.75
N GLY A 125 -2.89 8.81 4.04
CA GLY A 125 -1.52 8.77 4.54
C GLY A 125 -1.41 8.13 5.93
N GLU A 126 -2.30 8.50 6.86
CA GLU A 126 -2.39 7.84 8.18
C GLU A 126 -2.66 6.34 8.05
N ALA A 127 -3.63 5.98 7.19
CA ALA A 127 -4.00 4.60 6.94
C ALA A 127 -2.85 3.80 6.30
N TYR A 128 -2.17 4.37 5.31
CA TYR A 128 -0.99 3.77 4.69
C TYR A 128 0.07 3.44 5.76
N TRP A 129 0.41 4.42 6.60
CA TRP A 129 1.47 4.24 7.59
C TRP A 129 1.11 3.29 8.72
N MET A 130 -0.17 3.21 9.09
CA MET A 130 -0.67 2.20 10.02
C MET A 130 -0.45 0.78 9.47
N LEU A 131 -0.77 0.53 8.19
CA LEU A 131 -0.50 -0.77 7.56
C LEU A 131 1.00 -1.03 7.38
N ALA A 132 1.75 -0.01 6.95
CA ALA A 132 3.19 -0.11 6.75
C ALA A 132 3.91 -0.52 8.05
N ASP A 133 3.57 0.08 9.20
CA ASP A 133 4.21 -0.29 10.47
C ASP A 133 3.92 -1.76 10.86
N ILE A 134 2.73 -2.27 10.55
CA ILE A 134 2.36 -3.68 10.80
C ILE A 134 3.23 -4.60 9.95
N LEU A 135 3.36 -4.29 8.65
CA LEU A 135 4.14 -5.09 7.72
C LEU A 135 5.63 -5.03 8.06
N ILE A 136 6.19 -3.85 8.31
CA ILE A 136 7.59 -3.65 8.70
C ILE A 136 7.93 -4.46 9.94
N ALA A 137 7.07 -4.44 10.97
CA ALA A 137 7.31 -5.21 12.19
C ALA A 137 7.30 -6.72 11.92
N ALA A 138 6.33 -7.20 11.13
CA ALA A 138 6.24 -8.62 10.79
C ALA A 138 7.38 -9.10 9.87
N GLU A 139 7.82 -8.25 8.94
CA GLU A 139 8.98 -8.50 8.07
C GLU A 139 10.28 -8.56 8.86
N ALA A 140 10.48 -7.62 9.80
CA ALA A 140 11.65 -7.64 10.68
C ALA A 140 11.76 -8.96 11.44
N GLN A 141 10.66 -9.44 12.02
CA GLN A 141 10.63 -10.74 12.70
C GLN A 141 10.95 -11.89 11.72
N ALA A 142 10.35 -11.89 10.53
CA ALA A 142 10.60 -12.93 9.54
C ALA A 142 12.06 -12.97 9.05
N TYR A 143 12.72 -11.81 8.95
CA TYR A 143 14.15 -11.74 8.66
C TYR A 143 15.00 -12.29 9.81
N GLU A 144 14.66 -12.00 11.06
CA GLU A 144 15.36 -12.55 12.23
C GLU A 144 15.24 -14.09 12.29
N ASP A 145 14.04 -14.62 12.07
CA ASP A 145 13.77 -16.06 12.08
C ASP A 145 14.54 -16.79 10.97
N ALA A 146 14.68 -16.17 9.78
CA ALA A 146 15.42 -16.73 8.67
C ALA A 146 16.94 -16.77 8.91
N VAL A 147 17.48 -15.86 9.71
CA VAL A 147 18.91 -15.85 10.11
C VAL A 147 19.18 -16.86 11.23
N ALA A 148 18.17 -17.16 12.06
CA ALA A 148 18.27 -18.12 13.15
C ALA A 148 18.11 -19.59 12.71
N ALA A 149 17.61 -19.83 11.49
CA ALA A 149 17.42 -21.16 10.89
C ALA A 149 18.67 -21.68 10.17
#